data_AF-A0AB38AP64-F1
#
_entry.id   AF-A0AB38AP64-F1
#
_cell.length_a   1.000
_cell.length_b   1.000
_cell.length_c   1.000
_cell.angle_alpha   90.00
_cell.angle_beta   90.00
_cell.angle_gamma   90.00
#
_symmetry.space_group_name_H-M   'P 1'
#
loop_
_entity.id
_entity.type
_entity.pdbx_description
1 polymer ?
#
loop_
_entity_poly.entity_id
_entity_poly.type
_entity_poly.pdbx_seq_one_letter_code
_entity_poly.pdbx_strand_id
1 'polypeptide(L)'
;MSGYSFLVSPDTLNRWLAGFTRMAAHQQGSRNHFAELHGEKWEQLLTATFDELSDGCLRLPDVEDLKRSEAPVQLVNGALLQNERNAIGPAAAAGADVAVVAGAGHVVPVDAPRVFAATVEEFAARIDAGRTAFHERRRAADRAAHSDVSVAEAGEAEEAAHV
;
A
#
# COMPACT_ATOMS: atom_id res chain seq x y z
N MET A 1 12.93 10.86 -3.90
CA MET A 1 11.92 10.40 -2.92
C MET A 1 11.02 9.37 -3.60
N SER A 2 10.89 8.16 -3.04
CA SER A 2 9.92 7.14 -3.48
C SER A 2 8.96 6.79 -2.34
N GLY A 3 7.72 6.50 -2.73
CA GLY A 3 6.54 6.25 -1.87
C GLY A 3 5.79 7.55 -1.56
N TYR A 4 4.49 7.73 -1.70
CA TYR A 4 3.42 7.02 -2.41
C TYR A 4 2.71 8.08 -3.28
N SER A 5 2.85 7.99 -4.58
CA SER A 5 1.94 7.18 -5.38
C SER A 5 2.83 6.54 -6.42
N PHE A 6 2.42 5.44 -7.03
CA PHE A 6 3.11 4.90 -8.19
C PHE A 6 3.37 5.96 -9.30
N LEU A 7 2.83 7.18 -9.15
CA LEU A 7 2.82 8.29 -10.09
C LEU A 7 3.02 9.71 -9.47
N VAL A 8 3.07 9.89 -8.14
CA VAL A 8 3.11 11.25 -7.54
C VAL A 8 4.54 11.75 -7.41
N SER A 9 4.85 12.83 -8.13
CA SER A 9 6.14 13.49 -8.06
C SER A 9 6.36 14.18 -6.69
N PRO A 10 7.63 14.36 -6.26
CA PRO A 10 7.95 15.15 -5.07
C PRO A 10 7.30 16.54 -5.05
N ASP A 11 7.23 17.21 -6.21
CA ASP A 11 6.58 18.52 -6.35
C ASP A 11 5.07 18.47 -6.06
N THR A 12 4.41 17.38 -6.42
CA THR A 12 2.99 17.21 -6.17
C THR A 12 2.73 16.94 -4.69
N LEU A 13 3.57 16.11 -4.06
CA LEU A 13 3.54 15.91 -2.62
C LEU A 13 3.74 17.23 -1.87
N ASN A 14 4.79 18.00 -2.19
CA ASN A 14 5.04 19.30 -1.58
C ASN A 14 3.87 20.27 -1.72
N ARG A 15 3.19 20.29 -2.88
CA ARG A 15 2.00 21.12 -3.08
C ARG A 15 0.83 20.70 -2.20
N TRP A 16 0.62 19.39 -2.01
CA TRP A 16 -0.41 18.86 -1.11
C TRP A 16 -0.11 19.17 0.35
N LEU A 17 1.14 18.95 0.79
CA LEU A 17 1.60 19.28 2.15
C LEU A 17 1.44 20.77 2.45
N ALA A 18 1.88 21.64 1.52
CA ALA A 18 1.67 23.08 1.63
C ALA A 18 0.18 23.49 1.64
N GLY A 19 -0.72 22.62 1.18
CA GLY A 19 -2.17 22.80 1.28
C GLY A 19 -2.65 22.80 2.73
N PHE A 20 -2.10 21.93 3.59
CA PHE A 20 -2.49 21.85 5.00
C PHE A 20 -2.04 23.07 5.81
N THR A 21 -0.81 23.55 5.61
CA THR A 21 -0.33 24.78 6.25
C THR A 21 -1.11 26.00 5.79
N ARG A 22 -1.44 26.11 4.49
CA ARG A 22 -2.33 27.18 4.00
C ARG A 22 -3.74 27.06 4.56
N MET A 23 -4.30 25.86 4.64
CA MET A 23 -5.64 25.63 5.18
C MET A 23 -5.72 26.13 6.62
N ALA A 24 -4.77 25.76 7.47
CA ALA A 24 -4.79 26.18 8.87
C ALA A 24 -4.54 27.69 9.06
N ALA A 25 -3.81 28.34 8.15
CA ALA A 25 -3.62 29.79 8.17
C ALA A 25 -4.88 30.58 7.76
N HIS A 26 -5.78 29.99 6.96
CA HIS A 26 -6.92 30.71 6.37
C HIS A 26 -8.29 30.21 6.85
N GLN A 27 -8.36 29.08 7.56
CA GLN A 27 -9.61 28.49 8.06
C GLN A 27 -9.57 28.33 9.57
N GLN A 28 -10.10 29.32 10.29
CA GLN A 28 -10.11 29.33 11.76
C GLN A 28 -10.80 28.09 12.36
N GLY A 29 -11.86 27.60 11.73
CA GLY A 29 -12.56 26.38 12.18
C GLY A 29 -11.64 25.15 12.16
N SER A 30 -10.94 24.93 11.05
CA SER A 30 -9.98 23.83 10.91
C SER A 30 -8.82 23.97 11.91
N ARG A 31 -8.32 25.19 12.11
CA ARG A 31 -7.26 25.48 13.11
C ARG A 31 -7.69 25.11 14.53
N ASN A 32 -8.87 25.54 14.95
CA ASN A 32 -9.41 25.21 16.28
C ASN A 32 -9.58 23.70 16.43
N HIS A 33 -10.10 23.04 15.40
CA HIS A 33 -10.29 21.60 15.41
C HIS A 33 -8.98 20.81 15.54
N PHE A 34 -7.91 21.24 14.85
CA PHE A 34 -6.57 20.63 15.05
C PHE A 34 -6.03 20.85 16.46
N ALA A 35 -6.22 22.02 17.04
CA ALA A 35 -5.82 22.29 18.42
C ALA A 35 -6.59 21.44 19.44
N GLU A 36 -7.88 21.18 19.20
CA GLU A 36 -8.69 20.28 20.02
C GLU A 36 -8.21 18.81 19.93
N LEU A 37 -7.89 18.33 18.73
CA LEU A 37 -7.48 16.94 18.51
C LEU A 37 -6.05 16.64 18.97
N HIS A 38 -5.12 17.57 18.76
CA HIS A 38 -3.69 17.33 18.91
C HIS A 38 -3.00 18.27 19.92
N GLY A 39 -3.76 19.17 20.55
CA GLY A 39 -3.24 20.17 21.48
C GLY A 39 -2.49 21.30 20.78
N GLU A 40 -1.93 22.22 21.57
CA GLU A 40 -1.26 23.43 21.07
C GLU A 40 -0.02 23.15 20.19
N LYS A 41 0.53 21.94 20.25
CA LYS A 41 1.73 21.54 19.47
C LYS A 41 1.42 21.06 18.06
N TRP A 42 0.16 21.07 17.63
CA TRP A 42 -0.23 20.55 16.32
C TRP A 42 0.52 21.22 15.14
N GLU A 43 0.81 22.53 15.25
CA GLU A 43 1.59 23.27 14.24
C GLU A 43 3.02 22.73 14.12
N GLN A 44 3.65 22.38 15.25
CA GLN A 44 5.01 21.81 15.27
C GLN A 44 5.02 20.39 14.68
N LEU A 45 4.01 19.58 15.00
CA LEU A 45 3.88 18.22 14.46
C LEU A 45 3.75 18.22 12.94
N LEU A 46 2.95 19.14 12.39
CA LEU A 46 2.75 19.26 10.95
C LEU A 46 4.06 19.67 10.24
N THR A 47 4.75 20.69 10.76
CA THR A 47 6.03 21.15 10.21
C THR A 47 7.10 20.07 10.28
N ALA A 48 7.29 19.42 11.44
CA ALA A 48 8.28 18.36 11.59
C ALA A 48 8.03 17.19 10.62
N THR A 49 6.76 16.79 10.44
CA THR A 49 6.41 15.73 9.49
C THR A 49 6.76 16.13 8.05
N PHE A 50 6.56 17.40 7.68
CA PHE A 50 6.89 17.90 6.34
C PHE A 50 8.39 17.99 6.11
N ASP A 51 9.14 18.42 7.11
CA ASP A 51 10.61 18.48 7.05
C ASP A 51 11.17 17.05 6.91
N GLU A 52 10.71 16.10 7.73
CA GLU A 52 11.15 14.70 7.65
C GLU A 52 10.81 14.04 6.30
N LEU A 53 9.64 14.34 5.73
CA LEU A 53 9.28 13.88 4.37
C LEU A 53 10.18 14.52 3.31
N SER A 54 10.45 15.83 3.43
CA SER A 54 11.24 16.59 2.45
C SER A 54 12.71 16.18 2.44
N ASP A 55 13.27 15.92 3.62
CA ASP A 55 14.65 15.48 3.80
C ASP A 55 14.84 13.99 3.53
N GLY A 56 13.74 13.27 3.28
CA GLY A 56 13.74 11.83 3.01
C GLY A 56 14.00 10.96 4.25
N CYS A 57 14.00 11.55 5.44
CA CYS A 57 14.08 10.85 6.72
C CYS A 57 12.85 9.95 6.93
N LEU A 58 11.66 10.43 6.53
CA LEU A 58 10.45 9.63 6.48
C LEU A 58 10.28 9.03 5.07
N ARG A 59 10.70 7.77 4.90
CA ARG A 59 10.49 7.01 3.65
C ARG A 59 9.11 6.37 3.66
N LEU A 60 8.33 6.66 2.63
CA LEU A 60 7.06 5.98 2.39
C LEU A 60 7.31 4.64 1.67
N PRO A 61 6.51 3.59 1.93
CA PRO A 61 6.73 2.30 1.30
C PRO A 61 6.57 2.37 -0.22
N ASP A 62 7.27 1.53 -0.97
CA ASP A 62 7.21 1.46 -2.43
C ASP A 62 6.85 0.05 -2.97
N VAL A 63 6.88 -0.09 -4.29
CA VAL A 63 6.61 -1.36 -5.00
C VAL A 63 7.50 -2.49 -4.49
N GLU A 64 8.78 -2.19 -4.24
CA GLU A 64 9.76 -3.19 -3.83
C GLU A 64 9.54 -3.61 -2.38
N ASP A 65 9.14 -2.68 -1.52
CA ASP A 65 8.71 -3.02 -0.15
C ASP A 65 7.51 -3.98 -0.18
N LEU A 66 6.51 -3.70 -1.03
CA LEU A 66 5.35 -4.56 -1.18
C LEU A 66 5.71 -5.95 -1.71
N LYS A 67 6.60 -6.03 -2.71
CA LYS A 67 7.08 -7.32 -3.24
C LYS A 67 7.79 -8.14 -2.17
N ARG A 68 8.55 -7.51 -1.29
CA ARG A 68 9.31 -8.17 -0.22
C ARG A 68 8.48 -8.45 1.04
N SER A 69 7.23 -7.99 1.09
CA SER A 69 6.35 -8.25 2.23
C SER A 69 6.19 -9.76 2.49
N GLU A 70 6.47 -10.14 3.74
CA GLU A 70 6.29 -11.49 4.26
C GLU A 70 4.87 -11.75 4.78
N ALA A 71 3.98 -10.75 4.67
CA ALA A 71 2.58 -10.83 5.06
C ALA A 71 1.64 -10.47 3.90
N PRO A 72 0.38 -10.98 3.91
CA PRO A 72 -0.67 -10.50 3.04
C PRO A 72 -0.91 -9.00 3.20
N VAL A 73 -1.02 -8.26 2.10
CA VAL A 73 -1.30 -6.81 2.09
C VAL A 73 -2.52 -6.55 1.23
N GLN A 74 -3.42 -5.69 1.71
CA GLN A 74 -4.55 -5.17 0.95
C GLN A 74 -4.42 -3.65 0.78
N LEU A 75 -4.62 -3.17 -0.45
CA LEU A 75 -4.80 -1.75 -0.76
C LEU A 75 -6.29 -1.48 -1.03
N VAL A 76 -6.91 -0.64 -0.20
CA VAL A 76 -8.31 -0.22 -0.35
C VAL A 76 -8.36 1.28 -0.63
N ASN A 77 -8.73 1.65 -1.86
CA ASN A 77 -8.77 3.04 -2.30
C ASN A 77 -10.17 3.49 -2.73
N GLY A 78 -10.41 4.80 -2.68
CA GLY A 78 -11.63 5.40 -3.19
C GLY A 78 -11.63 5.53 -4.71
N ALA A 79 -12.82 5.43 -5.31
CA ALA A 79 -12.98 5.59 -6.75
C ALA A 79 -12.97 7.06 -7.21
N LEU A 80 -13.02 8.07 -6.33
CA LEU A 80 -13.17 9.48 -6.76
C LEU A 80 -11.84 10.12 -7.16
N LEU A 81 -10.72 9.75 -6.54
CA LEU A 81 -9.41 10.35 -6.82
C LEU A 81 -8.64 9.57 -7.88
N GLN A 82 -8.25 10.25 -8.97
CA GLN A 82 -7.56 9.62 -10.10
C GLN A 82 -6.23 8.97 -9.69
N ASN A 83 -5.44 9.64 -8.84
CA ASN A 83 -4.15 9.11 -8.39
C ASN A 83 -4.31 7.81 -7.59
N GLU A 84 -5.39 7.70 -6.81
CA GLU A 84 -5.69 6.49 -6.03
C GLU A 84 -6.19 5.35 -6.92
N ARG A 85 -7.01 5.65 -7.94
CA ARG A 85 -7.39 4.66 -8.96
C ARG A 85 -6.18 4.12 -9.72
N ASN A 86 -5.28 5.02 -10.12
CA ASN A 86 -4.10 4.62 -10.90
C ASN A 86 -3.10 3.81 -10.07
N ALA A 87 -3.13 3.90 -8.74
CA ALA A 87 -2.27 3.12 -7.85
C ALA A 87 -2.62 1.62 -7.81
N ILE A 88 -3.85 1.26 -8.20
CA ILE A 88 -4.37 -0.11 -8.10
C ILE A 88 -3.59 -1.11 -8.96
N GLY A 89 -3.35 -0.76 -10.24
CA GLY A 89 -2.68 -1.67 -11.17
C GLY A 89 -1.27 -2.05 -10.70
N PRO A 90 -0.39 -1.08 -10.42
CA PRO A 90 0.93 -1.35 -9.88
C PRO A 90 0.93 -2.11 -8.54
N ALA A 91 0.01 -1.81 -7.63
CA ALA A 91 -0.10 -2.53 -6.36
C ALA A 91 -0.48 -4.00 -6.56
N ALA A 92 -1.48 -4.27 -7.41
CA ALA A 92 -1.88 -5.62 -7.76
C ALA A 92 -0.74 -6.40 -8.42
N ALA A 93 -0.02 -5.77 -9.36
CA ALA A 93 1.14 -6.37 -10.03
C ALA A 93 2.30 -6.66 -9.06
N ALA A 94 2.41 -5.91 -7.96
CA ALA A 94 3.39 -6.12 -6.90
C ALA A 94 2.97 -7.18 -5.87
N GLY A 95 1.74 -7.70 -5.96
CA GLY A 95 1.24 -8.79 -5.12
C GLY A 95 0.34 -8.36 -3.96
N ALA A 96 -0.17 -7.12 -3.96
CA ALA A 96 -1.25 -6.74 -3.06
C ALA A 96 -2.61 -7.26 -3.56
N ASP A 97 -3.47 -7.59 -2.62
CA ASP A 97 -4.91 -7.63 -2.87
C ASP A 97 -5.43 -6.19 -2.98
N VAL A 98 -6.34 -5.93 -3.93
CA VAL A 98 -6.79 -4.56 -4.22
C VAL A 98 -8.30 -4.47 -4.19
N ALA A 99 -8.82 -3.37 -3.63
CA ALA A 99 -10.23 -3.03 -3.66
C ALA A 99 -10.42 -1.55 -3.99
N VAL A 100 -11.41 -1.25 -4.83
CA VAL A 100 -11.79 0.12 -5.20
C VAL A 100 -13.23 0.36 -4.78
N VAL A 101 -13.42 1.30 -3.87
CA VAL A 101 -14.74 1.60 -3.31
C VAL A 101 -15.42 2.70 -4.11
N ALA A 102 -16.51 2.34 -4.79
CA ALA A 102 -17.33 3.27 -5.55
C ALA A 102 -17.92 4.36 -4.63
N GLY A 103 -17.88 5.61 -5.08
CA GLY A 103 -18.41 6.76 -4.33
C GLY A 103 -17.53 7.26 -3.18
N ALA A 104 -16.38 6.63 -2.89
CA ALA A 104 -15.44 7.09 -1.88
C ALA A 104 -14.27 7.90 -2.47
N GLY A 105 -13.79 8.89 -1.71
CA GLY A 105 -12.59 9.66 -2.00
C GLY A 105 -11.40 9.21 -1.15
N HIS A 106 -10.66 10.17 -0.60
CA HIS A 106 -9.40 9.91 0.09
C HIS A 106 -9.56 9.13 1.40
N VAL A 107 -10.67 9.35 2.13
CA VAL A 107 -10.87 8.80 3.46
C VAL A 107 -11.97 7.74 3.39
N VAL A 108 -11.67 6.64 2.70
CA VAL A 108 -12.62 5.54 2.44
C VAL A 108 -13.37 5.05 3.70
N PRO A 109 -12.73 4.91 4.88
CA PRO A 109 -13.45 4.50 6.10
C PRO A 109 -14.53 5.50 6.54
N VAL A 110 -14.39 6.77 6.19
CA VAL A 110 -15.37 7.83 6.50
C VAL A 110 -16.39 7.95 5.37
N ASP A 111 -15.96 7.89 4.11
CA ASP A 111 -16.83 8.09 2.96
C ASP A 111 -17.79 6.90 2.72
N ALA A 112 -17.34 5.67 3.00
CA ALA A 112 -18.08 4.45 2.75
C ALA A 112 -17.85 3.38 3.85
N PRO A 113 -18.20 3.67 5.13
CA PRO A 113 -17.80 2.89 6.29
C PRO A 113 -18.21 1.41 6.21
N ARG A 114 -19.44 1.14 5.76
CA ARG A 114 -19.95 -0.24 5.65
C ARG A 114 -19.24 -1.05 4.58
N VAL A 115 -18.94 -0.43 3.44
CA VAL A 115 -18.26 -1.09 2.32
C VAL A 115 -16.79 -1.33 2.67
N PHE A 116 -16.15 -0.34 3.31
CA PHE A 116 -14.80 -0.50 3.84
C PHE A 116 -14.70 -1.65 4.84
N ALA A 117 -15.59 -1.69 5.85
CA ALA A 117 -15.61 -2.78 6.84
C ALA A 117 -15.79 -4.16 6.20
N ALA A 118 -16.76 -4.30 5.30
CA ALA A 118 -16.98 -5.56 4.57
C ALA A 118 -15.75 -5.98 3.74
N THR A 119 -15.04 -5.03 3.14
CA THR A 119 -13.83 -5.29 2.34
C THR A 119 -12.68 -5.80 3.20
N VAL A 120 -12.54 -5.28 4.42
CA VAL A 120 -11.53 -5.72 5.39
C VAL A 120 -11.88 -7.10 5.96
N GLU A 121 -13.14 -7.34 6.30
CA GLU A 121 -13.63 -8.63 6.79
C GLU A 121 -13.47 -9.75 5.75
N GLU A 122 -13.79 -9.46 4.48
CA GLU A 122 -13.55 -10.39 3.38
C GLU A 122 -12.06 -10.74 3.24
N PHE A 123 -11.19 -9.73 3.34
CA PHE A 123 -9.75 -9.95 3.27
C PHE A 123 -9.23 -10.79 4.43
N ALA A 124 -9.69 -10.55 5.66
CA ALA A 124 -9.36 -11.37 6.81
C ALA A 124 -9.77 -12.84 6.60
N ALA A 125 -11.00 -13.09 6.12
CA ALA A 125 -11.45 -14.44 5.80
C ALA A 125 -10.61 -15.11 4.69
N ARG A 126 -10.11 -14.33 3.73
CA ARG A 126 -9.20 -14.83 2.68
C ARG A 126 -7.80 -15.13 3.21
N ILE A 127 -7.31 -14.39 4.21
CA ILE A 127 -6.07 -14.71 4.92
C ILE A 127 -6.21 -16.07 5.60
N ASP A 128 -7.26 -16.25 6.41
CA ASP A 128 -7.52 -17.49 7.14
C ASP A 128 -7.64 -18.70 6.21
N ALA A 129 -8.25 -18.50 5.04
CA ALA A 129 -8.39 -19.54 4.02
C ALA A 129 -7.14 -19.76 3.14
N GLY A 130 -6.07 -18.96 3.30
CA GLY A 130 -4.87 -19.06 2.46
C GLY A 130 -5.09 -18.67 0.98
N ARG A 131 -6.04 -17.76 0.70
CA ARG A 131 -6.51 -17.38 -0.66
C ARG A 131 -6.24 -15.92 -1.02
N THR A 132 -5.17 -15.34 -0.49
CA THR A 132 -4.70 -13.99 -0.87
C THR A 132 -3.65 -14.08 -1.98
N ALA A 133 -3.38 -12.96 -2.67
CA ALA A 133 -2.35 -12.89 -3.70
C ALA A 133 -0.97 -13.32 -3.15
N PHE A 134 -0.68 -12.97 -1.89
CA PHE A 134 0.50 -13.43 -1.16
C PHE A 134 0.61 -14.97 -1.11
N HIS A 135 -0.46 -15.66 -0.70
CA HIS A 135 -0.46 -17.11 -0.57
C HIS A 135 -0.33 -17.80 -1.93
N GLU A 136 -0.98 -17.27 -2.97
CA GLU A 136 -0.88 -17.79 -4.34
C GLU A 136 0.54 -17.69 -4.87
N ARG A 137 1.21 -16.55 -4.66
CA ARG A 137 2.61 -16.32 -5.01
C ARG A 137 3.54 -17.29 -4.29
N ARG A 138 3.36 -17.52 -2.98
CA ARG A 138 4.15 -18.51 -2.24
C ARG A 138 3.95 -19.92 -2.78
N ARG A 139 2.70 -20.34 -2.98
CA ARG A 139 2.38 -21.64 -3.58
C ARG A 139 3.00 -21.80 -4.98
N ALA A 140 3.05 -20.73 -5.78
CA ALA A 140 3.69 -20.76 -7.09
C ALA A 140 5.22 -20.89 -7.01
N ALA A 141 5.87 -20.17 -6.09
CA ALA A 141 7.29 -20.29 -5.84
C ALA A 141 7.67 -21.70 -5.33
N ASP A 142 6.88 -22.26 -4.42
CA ASP A 142 7.09 -23.62 -3.91
C ASP A 142 6.99 -24.64 -5.05
N ARG A 143 5.98 -24.53 -5.94
CA ARG A 143 5.86 -25.41 -7.11
C ARG A 143 7.05 -25.31 -8.07
N ALA A 144 7.54 -24.09 -8.32
CA ALA A 144 8.71 -23.89 -9.20
C ALA A 144 9.96 -24.56 -8.62
N ALA A 145 10.22 -24.39 -7.31
CA ALA A 145 11.36 -25.00 -6.64
C ALA A 145 11.32 -26.54 -6.67
N HIS A 146 10.14 -27.16 -6.55
CA HIS A 146 10.00 -28.62 -6.60
C HIS A 146 10.08 -29.17 -8.04
N SER A 147 9.69 -28.37 -9.04
CA SER A 147 9.83 -28.75 -10.46
C SER A 147 11.30 -28.83 -10.86
N ASP A 148 12.13 -27.88 -10.43
CA ASP A 148 13.55 -27.83 -10.81
C ASP A 148 14.37 -28.98 -10.17
N VAL A 149 14.03 -29.40 -8.94
CA VAL A 149 14.66 -30.57 -8.30
C VAL A 149 14.31 -31.86 -9.03
N SER A 150 13.05 -32.03 -9.47
CA SER A 150 12.64 -33.24 -10.19
C SER A 150 13.30 -33.42 -11.56
N VAL A 151 13.67 -32.31 -12.22
CA VAL A 151 14.39 -32.34 -13.50
C VAL A 151 15.88 -32.65 -13.29
N ALA A 152 16.48 -32.14 -12.21
CA ALA A 152 17.87 -32.46 -11.86
C ALA A 152 18.05 -33.94 -11.48
N GLU A 153 17.14 -34.50 -10.69
CA GLU A 153 17.19 -35.93 -10.30
C GLU A 153 16.90 -36.89 -11.47
N ALA A 154 16.06 -36.48 -12.44
CA ALA A 154 15.82 -37.25 -13.65
C ALA A 154 17.05 -37.28 -14.58
N GLY A 155 17.83 -36.20 -14.64
CA GLY A 155 19.07 -36.12 -15.42
C GLY A 155 20.19 -37.01 -14.87
N GLU A 156 20.35 -37.08 -13.54
CA GLU A 156 21.36 -37.94 -12.90
C GLU A 156 21.01 -39.44 -13.01
N ALA A 157 19.72 -39.79 -12.98
CA ALA A 157 19.27 -41.17 -13.17
C ALA A 157 19.47 -41.69 -14.61
N GLU A 158 19.40 -40.81 -15.61
CA GLU A 158 19.63 -41.16 -17.02
C GLU A 158 21.13 -41.29 -17.33
N GLU A 159 21.99 -40.53 -16.67
CA GLU A 159 23.46 -40.65 -16.81
C GLU A 159 24.01 -41.92 -16.12
N ALA A 160 23.42 -42.35 -15.00
CA ALA A 160 23.80 -43.59 -14.31
C ALA A 160 23.32 -44.88 -15.02
N ALA A 161 22.33 -44.79 -15.92
CA ALA A 161 21.81 -45.93 -16.69
C ALA A 161 22.61 -46.22 -17.98
N HIS A 162 23.57 -45.37 -18.32
CA HIS A 162 24.40 -45.46 -19.54
C HIS A 162 25.87 -45.83 -19.27
N VAL A 163 26.20 -46.32 -18.08
CA VAL A 163 27.53 -46.86 -17.71
C VAL A 163 27.52 -48.38 -17.59
#